data_AF-A0A9Q3UGF7-F1
#
_entry.id   AF-A0A9Q3UGF7-F1
#
_cell.length_a   1.000
_cell.length_b   1.000
_cell.length_c   1.000
_cell.angle_alpha   90.00
_cell.angle_beta   90.00
_cell.angle_gamma   90.00
#
_symmetry.space_group_name_H-M   'P 1'
#
loop_
_entity.id
_entity.type
_entity.pdbx_description
1 polymer ?
#
loop_
_entity_poly.entity_id
_entity_poly.type
_entity_poly.pdbx_seq_one_letter_code
_entity_poly.pdbx_strand_id
1 'polypeptide(L)'
;MPKKENRNVPISFRLTESEYSPFKLILETTELTRTEFFRRVFLNNEYHFDVKEKPSQDYERLLFLFNKTSNNLNQVAHKLNSAYRGDVVSEKVYLETLNNLVSIERLLRGALEKC
;
A
#
# COMPACT_ATOMS: atom_id res chain seq x y z
N MET A 1 32.07 1.08 1.88
CA MET A 1 30.71 1.16 2.48
C MET A 1 30.80 0.66 3.91
N PRO A 2 30.30 1.38 4.92
CA PRO A 2 30.34 0.90 6.30
C PRO A 2 29.50 -0.38 6.43
N LYS A 3 30.06 -1.38 7.12
CA LYS A 3 29.43 -2.69 7.34
C LYS A 3 28.22 -2.49 8.27
N LYS A 4 27.03 -2.84 7.80
CA LYS A 4 25.80 -2.73 8.61
C LYS A 4 25.89 -3.70 9.80
N GLU A 5 25.90 -3.19 11.02
CA GLU A 5 25.96 -4.01 12.23
C GLU A 5 24.65 -4.79 12.42
N ASN A 6 24.79 -6.07 12.80
CA ASN A 6 23.66 -6.94 13.09
C ASN A 6 23.20 -6.79 14.55
N ARG A 7 21.87 -6.72 14.74
CA ARG A 7 21.22 -6.54 16.04
C ARG A 7 21.09 -7.88 16.76
N ASN A 8 22.12 -8.27 17.52
CA ASN A 8 22.23 -9.63 18.07
C ASN A 8 21.96 -9.73 19.58
N VAL A 9 21.79 -8.61 20.29
CA VAL A 9 21.53 -8.60 21.74
C VAL A 9 20.03 -8.47 21.99
N PRO A 10 19.35 -9.52 22.51
CA PRO A 10 17.94 -9.45 22.86
C PRO A 10 17.76 -8.75 24.21
N ILE A 11 16.75 -7.86 24.29
CA ILE A 11 16.24 -7.31 25.55
C ILE A 11 14.78 -7.74 25.65
N SER A 12 14.42 -8.42 26.74
CA SER A 12 13.05 -8.89 26.97
C SER A 12 12.65 -8.70 28.42
N PHE A 13 11.41 -8.30 28.63
CA PHE A 13 10.75 -8.25 29.93
C PHE A 13 9.28 -8.59 29.75
N ARG A 14 8.62 -9.01 30.83
CA ARG A 14 7.19 -9.35 30.81
C ARG A 14 6.40 -8.20 31.39
N LEU A 15 5.24 -7.94 30.78
CA LEU A 15 4.24 -7.01 31.26
C LEU A 15 2.99 -7.79 31.64
N THR A 16 2.28 -7.31 32.65
CA THR A 16 0.89 -7.69 32.91
C THR A 16 -0.03 -7.12 31.81
N GLU A 17 -1.25 -7.65 31.69
CA GLU A 17 -2.21 -7.16 30.69
C GLU A 17 -2.56 -5.68 30.86
N SER A 18 -2.68 -5.21 32.11
CA SER A 18 -2.95 -3.81 32.41
C SER A 18 -1.79 -2.90 32.00
N GLU A 19 -0.55 -3.31 32.22
CA GLU A 19 0.64 -2.57 31.77
C GLU A 19 0.78 -2.56 30.24
N TYR A 20 0.31 -3.62 29.56
CA TYR A 20 0.38 -3.71 28.10
C TYR A 20 -0.75 -2.95 27.38
N SER A 21 -1.89 -2.76 28.03
CA SER A 21 -3.10 -2.17 27.43
C SER A 21 -2.86 -0.82 26.73
N PRO A 22 -2.13 0.16 27.31
CA PRO A 22 -1.88 1.44 26.65
C PRO A 22 -1.08 1.30 25.35
N PHE A 23 -0.10 0.38 25.32
CA PHE A 23 0.71 0.14 24.13
C PHE A 23 -0.08 -0.60 23.05
N LYS A 24 -0.97 -1.51 23.45
CA LYS A 24 -1.82 -2.26 22.52
C LYS A 24 -2.67 -1.32 21.66
N LEU A 25 -3.33 -0.34 22.28
CA LEU A 25 -4.16 0.62 21.56
C LEU A 25 -3.35 1.40 20.53
N ILE A 26 -2.20 1.94 20.91
CA ILE A 26 -1.30 2.69 20.00
C ILE A 26 -0.84 1.80 18.85
N LEU A 27 -0.42 0.56 19.12
CA LEU A 27 0.05 -0.36 18.08
C LEU A 27 -1.09 -0.81 17.15
N GLU A 28 -2.34 -0.82 17.62
CA GLU A 28 -3.51 -1.19 16.82
C GLU A 28 -4.00 -0.04 15.96
N THR A 29 -4.00 1.20 16.47
CA THR A 29 -4.51 2.38 15.75
C THR A 29 -3.49 3.01 14.80
N THR A 30 -2.22 2.68 14.93
CA THR A 30 -1.13 3.34 14.20
C THR A 30 -0.33 2.38 13.34
N GLU A 31 0.34 2.90 12.30
CA GLU A 31 1.22 2.11 11.42
C GLU A 31 2.53 1.66 12.07
N LEU A 32 2.79 2.06 13.32
CA LEU A 32 4.04 1.73 14.00
C LEU A 32 4.13 0.24 14.30
N THR A 33 5.21 -0.39 13.86
CA THR A 33 5.52 -1.75 14.29
C THR A 33 5.94 -1.74 15.77
N ARG A 34 5.67 -2.84 16.48
CA ARG A 34 6.11 -3.02 17.88
C ARG A 34 7.59 -2.71 18.08
N THR A 35 8.43 -3.18 17.14
CA THR A 35 9.87 -2.99 17.17
C THR A 35 10.27 -1.52 16.99
N GLU A 36 9.61 -0.79 16.09
CA GLU A 36 9.88 0.64 15.88
C GLU A 36 9.43 1.48 17.06
N PHE A 37 8.22 1.23 17.56
CA PHE A 37 7.67 1.93 18.72
C PHE A 37 8.63 1.83 19.92
N PHE A 38 8.96 0.62 20.36
CA PHE A 38 9.83 0.45 21.52
C PHE A 38 11.25 0.95 21.27
N ARG A 39 11.79 0.86 20.04
CA ARG A 39 13.10 1.45 19.74
C ARG A 39 13.10 2.97 19.87
N ARG A 40 12.07 3.65 19.39
CA ARG A 40 11.95 5.11 19.52
C ARG A 40 11.80 5.51 21.00
N VAL A 41 10.96 4.82 21.75
CA VAL A 41 10.81 5.06 23.20
C VAL A 41 12.14 4.84 23.94
N PHE A 42 12.77 3.68 23.78
CA PHE A 42 13.94 3.28 24.58
C PHE A 42 15.27 3.89 24.15
N LEU A 43 15.47 4.12 22.85
CA LEU A 43 16.76 4.60 22.32
C LEU A 43 16.76 6.09 22.03
N ASN A 44 15.62 6.66 21.62
CA ASN A 44 15.54 8.05 21.20
C ASN A 44 14.90 8.97 22.27
N ASN A 45 14.41 8.41 23.39
CA ASN A 45 13.58 9.13 24.38
C ASN A 45 12.44 9.93 23.72
N GLU A 46 11.93 9.40 22.61
CA GLU A 46 10.86 10.00 21.82
C GLU A 46 9.53 9.53 22.41
N TYR A 47 8.88 10.40 23.18
CA TYR A 47 7.59 10.13 23.82
C TYR A 47 6.40 10.75 23.07
N HIS A 48 6.67 11.60 22.07
CA HIS A 48 5.68 12.16 21.17
C HIS A 48 5.84 11.52 19.80
N PHE A 49 4.77 10.93 19.29
CA PHE A 49 4.76 10.25 18.00
C PHE A 49 3.82 11.01 17.06
N ASP A 50 4.35 11.45 15.93
CA ASP A 50 3.51 11.82 14.78
C ASP A 50 3.01 10.52 14.17
N VAL A 51 1.84 10.07 14.62
CA VAL A 51 1.25 8.83 14.15
C VAL A 51 0.15 9.09 13.14
N LYS A 52 0.39 8.56 11.94
CA LYS A 52 -0.66 8.38 10.95
C LYS A 52 -1.54 7.22 11.42
N GLU A 53 -2.84 7.45 11.44
CA GLU A 53 -3.80 6.39 11.65
C GLU A 53 -3.59 5.30 10.59
N LYS A 54 -3.72 4.05 11.01
CA LYS A 54 -3.71 2.95 10.07
C LYS A 54 -4.84 3.14 9.05
N PRO A 55 -4.56 3.00 7.75
CA PRO A 55 -5.64 2.92 6.77
C PRO A 55 -6.58 1.77 7.14
N SER A 56 -7.87 1.94 6.88
CA SER A 56 -8.85 0.91 7.16
C SER A 56 -8.55 -0.36 6.36
N GLN A 57 -8.91 -1.52 6.89
CA GLN A 57 -8.77 -2.79 6.17
C GLN A 57 -9.50 -2.76 4.81
N ASP A 58 -10.61 -2.01 4.73
CA ASP A 58 -11.36 -1.79 3.50
C ASP A 58 -10.56 -0.97 2.48
N TYR A 59 -9.83 0.06 2.92
CA TYR A 59 -8.95 0.84 2.06
C TYR A 59 -7.81 -0.03 1.48
N GLU A 60 -7.14 -0.83 2.31
CA GLU A 60 -6.09 -1.73 1.84
C GLU A 60 -6.61 -2.74 0.80
N ARG A 61 -7.80 -3.30 1.06
CA ARG A 61 -8.46 -4.23 0.14
C ARG A 61 -8.85 -3.54 -1.17
N LEU A 62 -9.38 -2.32 -1.11
CA LEU A 62 -9.71 -1.53 -2.30
C LEU A 62 -8.45 -1.21 -3.10
N LEU A 63 -7.39 -0.73 -2.46
CA LEU A 63 -6.12 -0.44 -3.12
C LEU A 63 -5.54 -1.69 -3.81
N PHE A 64 -5.60 -2.84 -3.15
CA PHE A 64 -5.19 -4.12 -3.74
C PHE A 64 -5.99 -4.46 -5.00
N LEU A 65 -7.33 -4.36 -4.93
CA LEU A 65 -8.21 -4.64 -6.07
C LEU A 65 -7.97 -3.66 -7.22
N PHE A 66 -7.79 -2.38 -6.93
CA PHE A 66 -7.50 -1.35 -7.94
C PHE A 66 -6.18 -1.61 -8.67
N ASN A 67 -5.15 -2.03 -7.93
CA ASN A 67 -3.88 -2.43 -8.54
C ASN A 67 -4.03 -3.66 -9.45
N LYS A 68 -4.84 -4.65 -9.06
CA LYS A 68 -5.13 -5.82 -9.92
C LYS A 68 -5.88 -5.41 -11.18
N THR A 69 -6.88 -4.55 -11.06
CA THR A 69 -7.63 -4.03 -12.20
C THR A 69 -6.72 -3.25 -13.15
N SER A 70 -5.87 -2.37 -12.63
CA SER A 70 -4.93 -1.58 -13.44
C SER A 70 -3.97 -2.47 -14.25
N ASN A 71 -3.43 -3.52 -13.63
CA ASN A 71 -2.59 -4.50 -14.33
C ASN A 71 -3.35 -5.26 -15.43
N ASN A 72 -4.60 -5.63 -15.19
CA ASN A 72 -5.42 -6.28 -16.20
C ASN A 72 -5.73 -5.34 -17.38
N LEU A 73 -6.03 -4.06 -17.12
CA LEU A 73 -6.24 -3.04 -18.15
C LEU A 73 -4.98 -2.89 -19.03
N ASN A 74 -3.79 -2.85 -18.43
CA ASN A 74 -2.53 -2.82 -19.17
C ASN A 74 -2.36 -4.05 -20.08
N GLN A 75 -2.71 -5.25 -19.61
CA GLN A 75 -2.65 -6.45 -20.42
C GLN A 75 -3.64 -6.41 -21.60
N VAL A 76 -4.85 -5.90 -21.38
CA VAL A 76 -5.84 -5.69 -22.45
C VAL A 76 -5.31 -4.68 -23.47
N ALA A 77 -4.74 -3.56 -23.03
CA ALA A 77 -4.14 -2.57 -23.91
C ALA A 77 -2.99 -3.15 -24.76
N HIS A 78 -2.13 -3.96 -24.17
CA HIS A 78 -1.07 -4.67 -24.90
C HIS A 78 -1.63 -5.62 -25.97
N LYS A 79 -2.62 -6.44 -25.63
CA LYS A 79 -3.27 -7.35 -26.59
C LYS A 79 -3.97 -6.59 -27.72
N LEU A 80 -4.67 -5.51 -27.38
CA LEU A 80 -5.35 -4.64 -28.34
C LEU A 80 -4.35 -4.01 -29.33
N ASN A 81 -3.22 -3.52 -28.85
CA ASN A 81 -2.16 -2.97 -29.70
C ASN A 81 -1.56 -4.02 -30.64
N SER A 82 -1.33 -5.25 -30.15
CA SER A 82 -0.88 -6.35 -31.01
C SER A 82 -1.91 -6.74 -32.06
N ALA A 83 -3.20 -6.77 -31.70
CA ALA A 83 -4.28 -7.09 -32.63
C ALA A 83 -4.42 -6.02 -33.73
N TYR A 84 -4.27 -4.73 -33.38
CA TYR A 84 -4.30 -3.64 -34.36
C TYR A 84 -3.13 -3.71 -35.33
N ARG A 85 -1.90 -3.94 -34.82
CA ARG A 85 -0.70 -4.09 -35.66
C ARG A 85 -0.73 -5.33 -36.56
N GLY A 86 -1.53 -6.33 -36.21
CA GLY A 86 -1.75 -7.53 -37.01
C GLY A 86 -2.95 -7.45 -37.94
N ASP A 87 -3.53 -6.26 -38.13
CA ASP A 87 -4.74 -6.01 -38.95
C ASP A 87 -5.97 -6.84 -38.55
N VAL A 88 -6.01 -7.33 -37.30
CA VAL A 88 -7.12 -8.13 -36.76
C VAL A 88 -8.30 -7.25 -36.34
N VAL A 89 -8.02 -6.02 -35.92
CA VAL A 89 -9.04 -5.03 -35.51
C VAL A 89 -8.84 -3.73 -36.30
N SER A 90 -9.95 -3.05 -36.62
CA SER A 90 -9.88 -1.76 -37.30
C SER A 90 -9.37 -0.65 -36.40
N GLU A 91 -8.81 0.40 -36.99
CA GLU A 91 -8.36 1.60 -36.27
C GLU A 91 -9.49 2.21 -35.42
N LYS A 92 -10.72 2.24 -35.95
CA LYS A 92 -11.89 2.72 -35.21
C LYS A 92 -12.09 1.94 -33.90
N VAL A 93 -12.09 0.60 -33.97
CA VAL A 93 -12.27 -0.26 -32.80
C VAL A 93 -11.08 -0.11 -31.83
N TYR A 94 -9.87 0.03 -32.36
CA TYR A 94 -8.67 0.28 -31.57
C TYR A 94 -8.78 1.57 -30.75
N LEU A 95 -9.09 2.70 -31.40
CA LEU A 95 -9.19 4.01 -30.75
C LEU A 95 -10.34 4.08 -29.75
N GLU A 96 -11.53 3.56 -30.10
CA GLU A 96 -12.69 3.51 -29.19
C GLU A 96 -12.37 2.69 -27.93
N THR A 97 -11.75 1.52 -28.11
CA THR A 97 -11.40 0.65 -26.98
C THR A 97 -10.31 1.29 -26.11
N LEU A 98 -9.28 1.89 -26.71
CA LEU A 98 -8.21 2.56 -25.97
C LEU A 98 -8.76 3.72 -25.14
N ASN A 99 -9.66 4.54 -25.70
CA ASN A 99 -10.31 5.63 -24.98
C ASN A 99 -11.13 5.12 -23.78
N ASN A 100 -11.84 4.01 -23.94
CA ASN A 100 -12.57 3.39 -22.84
C ASN A 100 -11.64 2.88 -21.72
N LEU A 101 -10.51 2.26 -22.06
CA LEU A 101 -9.51 1.81 -21.08
C LEU A 101 -8.90 2.99 -20.30
N VAL A 102 -8.56 4.08 -20.98
CA VAL A 102 -8.06 5.32 -20.35
C VAL A 102 -9.12 5.95 -19.45
N SER A 103 -10.39 5.95 -19.86
CA SER A 103 -11.50 6.45 -19.05
C SER A 103 -11.63 5.66 -17.73
N ILE A 104 -11.58 4.32 -17.80
CA ILE A 104 -11.62 3.46 -16.61
C ILE A 104 -10.43 3.73 -15.70
N GLU A 105 -9.21 3.84 -16.23
CA GLU A 105 -8.02 4.17 -15.43
C GLU A 105 -8.19 5.49 -14.68
N ARG A 106 -8.68 6.53 -15.36
CA ARG A 106 -8.92 7.86 -14.76
C ARG A 106 -9.97 7.80 -13.66
N LEU A 107 -11.08 7.08 -13.86
CA LEU A 107 -12.11 6.90 -12.84
C LEU A 107 -11.57 6.18 -11.61
N LEU A 108 -10.74 5.15 -11.81
CA LEU A 108 -10.10 4.42 -10.71
C LEU A 108 -9.11 5.32 -9.94
N ARG A 109 -8.25 6.07 -10.63
CA ARG A 109 -7.33 7.01 -9.97
C ARG A 109 -8.07 8.10 -9.18
N GLY A 110 -9.08 8.71 -9.80
CA GLY A 110 -9.87 9.75 -9.16
C GLY A 110 -10.69 9.27 -7.96
N ALA A 111 -11.02 7.98 -7.88
CA ALA A 111 -11.63 7.40 -6.69
C ALA A 111 -10.62 7.24 -5.54
N LEU A 112 -9.37 6.85 -5.83
CA LEU A 112 -8.31 6.74 -4.81
C LEU A 112 -7.90 8.10 -4.23
N GLU A 113 -7.92 9.16 -5.03
CA GLU A 113 -7.57 10.52 -4.58
C GLU A 113 -8.63 11.15 -3.65
N LYS A 114 -9.85 10.60 -3.63
CA LYS A 114 -10.97 11.07 -2.79
C LYS A 114 -11.12 10.28 -1.49
N CYS A 115 -10.35 9.20 -1.34
CA CYS A 115 -10.27 8.39 -0.12
C CYS A 115 -9.12 8.87 0.75
#